data_AF-A0A7W1RMQ3-F1
#
_entry.id   AF-A0A7W1RMQ3-F1
#
_cell.length_a   1.000
_cell.length_b   1.000
_cell.length_c   1.000
_cell.angle_alpha   90.00
_cell.angle_beta   90.00
_cell.angle_gamma   90.00
#
_symmetry.space_group_name_H-M   'P 1'
#
loop_
_entity.id
_entity.type
_entity.pdbx_description
1 polymer ?
#
loop_
_entity_poly.entity_id
_entity_poly.type
_entity_poly.pdbx_seq_one_letter_code
_entity_poly.pdbx_strand_id
1 'polypeptide(L)'
;MFDERKLTQDNIRRAIERYVAEEPKHHRARSAFLLADGKRLPAKLILRFAFEDLTGTLPAAEQLTGGRASVRVLKRLGFDAIYDKPNKSGERNPIKNARRHAFKQVLADRFGAINIEERDRALCVPDLSDRANVASELLSILSAVESCRGLQIKGRTKHCLACDFYLPDHRLIIEFDERQHFTPLRAAALRAYPRRLRLGFDKERWIALCEEIRAGDNSPIYRDEQRAFYDSIRDIMAPKLGFKPVVRVFESDVLWEQEPTLSRKALAILRSIDALIRER
;
A
#
# COMPACT_ATOMS: atom_id res chain seq x y z
N MET A 1 -7.50 -14.97 -5.23
CA MET A 1 -6.65 -13.77 -5.06
C MET A 1 -5.60 -13.76 -6.17
N PHE A 2 -5.30 -12.59 -6.78
CA PHE A 2 -4.31 -12.46 -7.85
C PHE A 2 -2.90 -12.81 -7.34
N ASP A 3 -2.25 -13.79 -7.99
CA ASP A 3 -0.87 -14.20 -7.72
C ASP A 3 -0.08 -14.30 -9.04
N GLU A 4 0.69 -13.24 -9.31
CA GLU A 4 1.52 -13.08 -10.50
C GLU A 4 2.66 -14.11 -10.64
N ARG A 5 2.95 -14.91 -9.60
CA ARG A 5 3.95 -15.99 -9.67
C ARG A 5 3.41 -17.23 -10.37
N LYS A 6 2.09 -17.36 -10.48
CA LYS A 6 1.45 -18.50 -11.17
C LYS A 6 1.34 -18.30 -12.69
N LEU A 7 1.57 -17.07 -13.16
CA LEU A 7 1.51 -16.74 -14.58
C LEU A 7 2.73 -17.28 -15.33
N THR A 8 2.48 -17.89 -16.48
CA THR A 8 3.50 -18.41 -17.41
C THR A 8 3.56 -17.57 -18.69
N GLN A 9 4.59 -17.83 -19.52
CA GLN A 9 4.71 -17.17 -20.82
C GLN A 9 3.49 -17.42 -21.72
N ASP A 10 2.95 -18.64 -21.69
CA ASP A 10 1.79 -19.03 -22.51
C ASP A 10 0.50 -18.33 -22.06
N ASN A 11 0.32 -18.09 -20.75
CA ASN A 11 -0.81 -17.29 -20.28
C ASN A 11 -0.76 -15.86 -20.85
N ILE A 12 0.44 -15.27 -20.96
CA ILE A 12 0.60 -13.93 -21.53
C ILE A 12 0.35 -13.94 -23.04
N ARG A 13 0.84 -14.95 -23.78
CA ARG A 13 0.59 -15.06 -25.23
C ARG A 13 -0.90 -15.11 -25.54
N ARG A 14 -1.64 -16.00 -24.86
CA ARG A 14 -3.11 -16.09 -25.02
C ARG A 14 -3.82 -14.80 -24.66
N ALA A 15 -3.37 -14.11 -23.60
CA ALA A 15 -3.93 -12.83 -23.22
C ALA A 15 -3.68 -11.72 -24.27
N ILE A 16 -2.54 -11.75 -24.96
CA ILE A 16 -2.24 -10.84 -26.07
C ILE A 16 -3.15 -11.16 -27.26
N GLU A 17 -3.24 -12.43 -27.66
CA GLU A 17 -4.12 -12.89 -28.75
C GLU A 17 -5.58 -12.48 -28.50
N ARG A 18 -6.07 -12.73 -27.29
CA ARG A 18 -7.40 -12.33 -26.85
C ARG A 18 -7.61 -10.83 -26.92
N TYR A 19 -6.66 -10.04 -26.40
CA TYR A 19 -6.77 -8.58 -26.44
C TYR A 19 -6.82 -8.05 -27.87
N VAL A 20 -6.01 -8.61 -28.77
CA VAL A 20 -5.97 -8.23 -30.19
C VAL A 20 -7.25 -8.63 -30.91
N ALA A 21 -7.81 -9.80 -30.59
CA ALA A 21 -9.04 -10.30 -31.22
C ALA A 21 -10.30 -9.56 -30.73
N GLU A 22 -10.39 -9.28 -29.43
CA GLU A 22 -11.59 -8.70 -28.81
C GLU A 22 -11.62 -7.17 -28.82
N GLU A 23 -10.45 -6.52 -28.93
CA GLU A 23 -10.26 -5.06 -28.76
C GLU A 23 -11.12 -4.47 -27.62
N PRO A 24 -11.01 -5.02 -26.39
CA PRO A 24 -11.99 -4.75 -25.35
C PRO A 24 -11.96 -3.29 -24.93
N LYS A 25 -13.13 -2.71 -24.67
CA LYS A 25 -13.22 -1.36 -24.09
C LYS A 25 -12.57 -1.35 -22.71
N HIS A 26 -11.57 -0.49 -22.53
CA HIS A 26 -10.89 -0.32 -21.25
C HIS A 26 -10.45 1.13 -21.05
N HIS A 27 -10.19 1.50 -19.79
CA HIS A 27 -9.57 2.79 -19.50
C HIS A 27 -8.15 2.84 -20.07
N ARG A 28 -7.79 3.96 -20.70
CA ARG A 28 -6.47 4.15 -21.31
C ARG A 28 -5.36 3.92 -20.28
N ALA A 29 -4.44 3.00 -20.59
CA ALA A 29 -3.23 2.83 -19.80
C ALA A 29 -2.34 4.07 -19.94
N ARG A 30 -1.77 4.52 -18.81
CA ARG A 30 -1.04 5.80 -18.74
C ARG A 30 0.47 5.67 -18.64
N SER A 31 0.96 4.54 -18.11
CA SER A 31 2.35 4.44 -17.68
C SER A 31 2.97 3.07 -17.82
N ALA A 32 2.22 2.01 -18.09
CA ALA A 32 2.72 0.64 -18.07
C ALA A 32 2.19 -0.11 -19.29
N PHE A 33 3.08 -0.52 -20.17
CA PHE A 33 2.72 -1.11 -21.46
C PHE A 33 3.54 -2.36 -21.74
N LEU A 34 2.89 -3.36 -22.35
CA LEU A 34 3.54 -4.46 -23.07
C LEU A 34 3.71 -4.03 -24.52
N LEU A 35 4.86 -4.36 -25.13
CA LEU A 35 5.12 -4.12 -26.54
C LEU A 35 4.91 -5.43 -27.30
N ALA A 36 3.94 -5.45 -28.21
CA ALA A 36 3.67 -6.59 -29.09
C ALA A 36 3.25 -6.06 -30.46
N ASP A 37 3.86 -6.59 -31.52
CA ASP A 37 3.55 -6.26 -32.92
C ASP A 37 3.52 -4.75 -33.22
N GLY A 38 4.50 -4.02 -32.68
CA GLY A 38 4.57 -2.56 -32.81
C GLY A 38 3.51 -1.78 -32.03
N LYS A 39 2.61 -2.46 -31.32
CA LYS A 39 1.55 -1.86 -30.50
C LYS A 39 1.95 -1.80 -29.02
N ARG A 40 1.41 -0.80 -28.32
CA ARG A 40 1.51 -0.65 -26.87
C ARG A 40 0.23 -1.15 -26.20
N LEU A 41 0.30 -2.32 -25.59
CA LEU A 41 -0.84 -2.94 -24.91
C LEU A 41 -0.86 -2.59 -23.43
N PRO A 42 -2.03 -2.40 -22.81
CA PRO A 42 -2.15 -2.06 -21.38
C PRO A 42 -1.67 -3.20 -20.47
N ALA A 43 -0.47 -3.05 -19.87
CA ALA A 43 0.20 -4.14 -19.14
C ALA A 43 -0.68 -4.78 -18.03
N LYS A 44 -1.39 -3.96 -17.25
CA LYS A 44 -2.29 -4.47 -16.21
C LYS A 44 -3.43 -5.31 -16.77
N LEU A 45 -4.03 -4.89 -17.88
CA LEU A 45 -5.17 -5.61 -18.45
C LEU A 45 -4.72 -6.94 -19.04
N ILE A 46 -3.57 -6.97 -19.73
CA ILE A 46 -2.97 -8.22 -20.21
C ILE A 46 -2.73 -9.20 -19.05
N LEU A 47 -2.19 -8.73 -17.92
CA LEU A 47 -2.02 -9.59 -16.74
C LEU A 47 -3.35 -10.07 -16.13
N ARG A 48 -4.42 -9.28 -16.22
CA ARG A 48 -5.76 -9.69 -15.77
C ARG A 48 -6.31 -10.82 -16.62
N PHE A 49 -6.25 -10.69 -17.95
CA PHE A 49 -6.69 -11.74 -18.87
C PHE A 49 -5.85 -13.00 -18.71
N ALA A 50 -4.52 -12.88 -18.60
CA ALA A 50 -3.66 -14.04 -18.37
C ALA A 50 -4.00 -14.78 -17.07
N PHE A 51 -4.44 -14.05 -16.03
CA PHE A 51 -4.86 -14.64 -14.76
C PHE A 51 -6.27 -15.21 -14.81
N GLU A 52 -7.17 -14.58 -15.57
CA GLU A 52 -8.49 -15.13 -15.86
C GLU A 52 -8.38 -16.47 -16.58
N ASP A 53 -7.57 -16.55 -17.63
CA ASP A 53 -7.32 -17.80 -18.37
C ASP A 53 -6.77 -18.92 -17.47
N LEU A 54 -6.03 -18.55 -16.42
CA LEU A 54 -5.47 -19.50 -15.47
C LEU A 54 -6.48 -19.97 -14.42
N THR A 55 -7.44 -19.11 -14.03
CA THR A 55 -8.27 -19.32 -12.83
C THR A 55 -9.77 -19.34 -13.11
N GLY A 56 -10.20 -19.03 -14.33
CA GLY A 56 -11.59 -18.83 -14.72
C GLY A 56 -12.22 -17.56 -14.16
N THR A 57 -11.47 -16.69 -13.46
CA THR A 57 -12.00 -15.50 -12.80
C THR A 57 -11.18 -14.27 -13.15
N LEU A 58 -11.82 -13.23 -13.73
CA LEU A 58 -11.17 -11.95 -13.98
C LEU A 58 -10.93 -11.20 -12.65
N PRO A 59 -9.68 -11.01 -12.21
CA PRO A 59 -9.40 -10.29 -10.97
C PRO A 59 -9.78 -8.81 -11.12
N ALA A 60 -10.20 -8.17 -10.03
CA ALA A 60 -10.45 -6.73 -10.02
C ALA A 60 -9.12 -5.96 -10.24
N ALA A 61 -9.18 -4.76 -10.85
CA ALA A 61 -7.97 -4.02 -11.21
C ALA A 61 -7.10 -3.62 -10.00
N GLU A 62 -7.74 -3.51 -8.84
CA GLU A 62 -7.20 -3.20 -7.51
C GLU A 62 -6.39 -4.36 -6.94
N GLN A 63 -6.69 -5.60 -7.36
CA GLN A 63 -5.96 -6.77 -6.91
C GLN A 63 -4.56 -6.87 -7.55
N LEU A 64 -4.32 -6.13 -8.64
CA LEU A 64 -3.05 -6.14 -9.36
C LEU A 64 -2.05 -5.15 -8.78
N THR A 65 -0.79 -5.59 -8.75
CA THR A 65 0.38 -4.79 -8.37
C THR A 65 0.52 -3.51 -9.22
N GLY A 66 1.27 -2.51 -8.74
CA GLY A 66 1.41 -1.22 -9.41
C GLY A 66 1.98 -1.31 -10.83
N GLY A 67 1.85 -0.25 -11.65
CA GLY A 67 2.24 -0.32 -13.07
C GLY A 67 3.70 -0.74 -13.33
N ARG A 68 4.65 -0.39 -12.45
CA ARG A 68 6.03 -0.89 -12.55
C ARG A 68 6.15 -2.38 -12.27
N ALA A 69 5.38 -2.88 -11.31
CA ALA A 69 5.35 -4.31 -10.99
C ALA A 69 4.80 -5.10 -12.17
N SER A 70 3.73 -4.62 -12.80
CA SER A 70 3.18 -5.24 -14.02
C SER A 70 4.23 -5.38 -15.12
N VAL A 71 5.00 -4.32 -15.39
CA VAL A 71 6.09 -4.34 -16.38
C VAL A 71 7.18 -5.35 -16.01
N ARG A 72 7.53 -5.47 -14.73
CA ARG A 72 8.50 -6.48 -14.28
C ARG A 72 8.03 -7.91 -14.47
N VAL A 73 6.77 -8.20 -14.15
CA VAL A 73 6.19 -9.54 -14.35
C VAL A 73 6.31 -9.94 -15.82
N LEU A 74 5.96 -9.03 -16.72
CA LEU A 74 6.06 -9.26 -18.17
C LEU A 74 7.51 -9.46 -18.63
N LYS A 75 8.44 -8.61 -18.20
CA LYS A 75 9.87 -8.77 -18.51
C LYS A 75 10.45 -10.09 -17.99
N ARG A 76 10.09 -10.49 -16.78
CA ARG A 76 10.50 -11.78 -16.18
C ARG A 76 10.02 -12.96 -17.02
N LEU A 77 8.84 -12.84 -17.64
CA LEU A 77 8.27 -13.86 -18.53
C LEU A 77 8.76 -13.75 -19.98
N GLY A 78 9.77 -12.91 -20.25
CA GLY A 78 10.41 -12.80 -21.57
C GLY A 78 9.71 -11.87 -22.56
N PHE A 79 8.84 -10.97 -22.09
CA PHE A 79 8.16 -9.98 -22.95
C PHE A 79 8.79 -8.60 -22.83
N ASP A 80 8.82 -7.89 -23.95
CA ASP A 80 9.16 -6.47 -23.96
C ASP A 80 8.03 -5.65 -23.32
N ALA A 81 8.40 -4.87 -22.32
CA ALA A 81 7.46 -4.02 -21.59
C ALA A 81 8.15 -2.74 -21.13
N ILE A 82 7.42 -1.64 -21.10
CA ILE A 82 7.93 -0.32 -20.77
C ILE A 82 7.10 0.34 -19.67
N TYR A 83 7.78 1.10 -18.82
CA TYR A 83 7.14 1.97 -17.85
C TYR A 83 7.47 3.43 -18.15
N ASP A 84 6.49 4.16 -18.68
CA ASP A 84 6.58 5.59 -18.90
C ASP A 84 6.16 6.31 -17.62
N LYS A 85 7.04 7.09 -17.01
CA LYS A 85 6.63 7.94 -15.88
C LYS A 85 5.53 8.88 -16.38
N PRO A 86 4.32 8.85 -15.81
CA PRO A 86 3.30 9.80 -16.21
C PRO A 86 3.82 11.21 -15.89
N ASN A 87 3.68 12.14 -16.82
CA ASN A 87 3.90 13.56 -16.55
C ASN A 87 3.02 13.94 -15.35
N LYS A 88 3.58 14.67 -14.38
CA LYS A 88 2.92 15.02 -13.09
C LYS A 88 1.57 15.73 -13.27
N SER A 89 1.24 16.20 -14.47
CA SER A 89 0.00 16.87 -14.86
C SER A 89 -1.15 15.95 -15.29
N GLY A 90 -0.96 14.63 -15.38
CA GLY A 90 -2.04 13.72 -15.80
C GLY A 90 -3.04 13.41 -14.68
N GLU A 91 -4.30 13.86 -14.84
CA GLU A 91 -5.47 13.61 -13.98
C GLU A 91 -5.34 12.37 -13.08
N ARG A 92 -5.07 12.59 -11.79
CA ARG A 92 -4.89 11.53 -10.78
C ARG A 92 -6.05 10.52 -10.85
N ASN A 93 -5.76 9.22 -10.73
CA ASN A 93 -6.74 8.12 -10.88
C ASN A 93 -8.07 8.41 -10.15
N PRO A 94 -9.18 8.66 -10.86
CA PRO A 94 -10.42 9.14 -10.23
C PRO A 94 -11.01 8.12 -9.24
N ILE A 95 -10.90 6.80 -9.50
CA ILE A 95 -11.47 5.75 -8.64
C ILE A 95 -10.67 5.57 -7.35
N LYS A 96 -9.33 5.57 -7.44
CA LYS A 96 -8.45 5.46 -6.26
C LYS A 96 -8.57 6.68 -5.36
N ASN A 97 -8.74 7.86 -5.97
CA ASN A 97 -9.09 9.07 -5.23
C ASN A 97 -10.51 8.98 -4.65
N ALA A 98 -11.46 8.32 -5.32
CA ALA A 98 -12.84 8.25 -4.84
C ALA A 98 -12.96 7.56 -3.48
N ARG A 99 -12.34 6.39 -3.26
CA ARG A 99 -12.41 5.70 -1.94
C ARG A 99 -11.81 6.53 -0.82
N ARG A 100 -10.59 7.03 -1.07
CA ARG A 100 -9.86 7.88 -0.11
C ARG A 100 -10.62 9.17 0.16
N HIS A 101 -11.24 9.76 -0.85
CA HIS A 101 -12.05 10.96 -0.74
C HIS A 101 -13.37 10.71 0.01
N ALA A 102 -14.06 9.61 -0.29
CA ALA A 102 -15.26 9.20 0.43
C ALA A 102 -14.95 8.94 1.91
N PHE A 103 -13.87 8.23 2.21
CA PHE A 103 -13.44 8.04 3.59
C PHE A 103 -13.07 9.38 4.27
N LYS A 104 -12.41 10.30 3.55
CA LYS A 104 -12.15 11.66 4.05
C LYS A 104 -13.43 12.38 4.44
N GLN A 105 -14.47 12.33 3.60
CA GLN A 105 -15.76 12.97 3.87
C GLN A 105 -16.40 12.38 5.12
N VAL A 106 -16.43 11.05 5.24
CA VAL A 106 -16.94 10.37 6.45
C VAL A 106 -16.20 10.80 7.72
N LEU A 107 -14.86 10.92 7.64
CA LEU A 107 -14.07 11.40 8.77
C LEU A 107 -14.40 12.86 9.09
N ALA A 108 -14.54 13.72 8.08
CA ALA A 108 -14.81 15.13 8.28
C ALA A 108 -16.20 15.38 8.89
N ASP A 109 -17.22 14.70 8.37
CA ASP A 109 -18.60 14.80 8.83
C ASP A 109 -18.75 14.37 10.30
N ARG A 110 -17.94 13.39 10.73
CA ARG A 110 -18.03 12.82 12.08
C ARG A 110 -17.08 13.44 13.10
N PHE A 111 -15.88 13.84 12.68
CA PHE A 111 -14.79 14.19 13.58
C PHE A 111 -14.24 15.61 13.41
N GLY A 112 -14.73 16.36 12.41
CA GLY A 112 -14.35 17.75 12.18
C GLY A 112 -13.23 17.93 11.16
N ALA A 113 -12.28 18.82 11.43
CA ALA A 113 -11.23 19.16 10.47
C ALA A 113 -10.35 17.94 10.12
N ILE A 114 -10.00 17.79 8.83
CA ILE A 114 -9.12 16.73 8.32
C ILE A 114 -8.04 17.32 7.40
N ASN A 115 -6.78 17.19 7.81
CA ASN A 115 -5.63 17.49 6.96
C ASN A 115 -5.20 16.22 6.22
N ILE A 116 -4.73 16.37 4.98
CA ILE A 116 -4.27 15.27 4.13
C ILE A 116 -2.79 15.43 3.82
N GLU A 117 -2.06 14.32 3.77
CA GLU A 117 -0.61 14.32 3.50
C GLU A 117 0.18 15.25 4.43
N GLU A 118 -0.34 15.48 5.65
CA GLU A 118 0.27 16.34 6.67
C GLU A 118 1.61 15.73 7.12
N ARG A 119 2.60 16.60 7.34
CA ARG A 119 3.94 16.19 7.78
C ARG A 119 4.27 16.87 9.09
N ASP A 120 4.49 16.07 10.12
CA ASP A 120 5.08 16.56 11.35
C ASP A 120 6.62 16.56 11.23
N ARG A 121 7.26 17.66 11.64
CA ARG A 121 8.73 17.83 11.56
C ARG A 121 9.50 16.97 12.55
N ALA A 122 8.84 16.42 13.56
CA ALA A 122 9.42 15.46 14.50
C ALA A 122 9.20 14.01 14.05
N LEU A 123 8.22 13.74 13.18
CA LEU A 123 7.96 12.40 12.63
C LEU A 123 8.75 12.16 11.35
N CYS A 124 10.08 12.03 11.49
CA CYS A 124 10.98 11.88 10.36
C CYS A 124 11.86 10.63 10.49
N VAL A 125 12.38 10.17 9.35
CA VAL A 125 13.27 9.01 9.27
C VAL A 125 14.59 9.35 9.97
N PRO A 126 15.02 8.56 10.96
CA PRO A 126 16.28 8.80 11.65
C PRO A 126 17.46 8.58 10.68
N ASP A 127 18.64 9.08 11.06
CA ASP A 127 19.84 8.82 10.30
C ASP A 127 20.26 7.35 10.44
N LEU A 128 20.09 6.57 9.37
CA LEU A 128 20.42 5.15 9.39
C LEU A 128 21.92 4.88 9.19
N SER A 129 22.71 5.90 8.86
CA SER A 129 24.17 5.78 8.86
C SER A 129 24.75 5.79 10.28
N ASP A 130 24.02 6.37 11.23
CA ASP A 130 24.38 6.41 12.65
C ASP A 130 23.37 5.62 13.49
N ARG A 131 23.46 4.29 13.39
CA ARG A 131 22.56 3.37 14.10
C ARG A 131 22.64 3.49 15.61
N ALA A 132 23.73 4.03 16.17
CA ALA A 132 23.87 4.23 17.61
C ALA A 132 22.84 5.23 18.17
N ASN A 133 22.40 6.19 17.34
CA ASN A 133 21.42 7.21 17.70
C ASN A 133 19.99 6.87 17.25
N VAL A 134 19.73 5.65 16.75
CA VAL A 134 18.39 5.18 16.42
C VAL A 134 17.74 4.55 17.66
N ALA A 135 16.48 4.89 17.92
CA ALA A 135 15.73 4.30 19.04
C ALA A 135 15.75 2.77 18.98
N SER A 136 15.95 2.12 20.13
CA SER A 136 16.16 0.66 20.21
C SER A 136 15.00 -0.14 19.62
N GLU A 137 13.76 0.32 19.76
CA GLU A 137 12.60 -0.36 19.18
C GLU A 137 12.63 -0.32 17.64
N LEU A 138 13.08 0.80 17.05
CA LEU A 138 13.26 0.93 15.61
C LEU A 138 14.43 0.08 15.12
N LEU A 139 15.50 -0.07 15.92
CA LEU A 139 16.62 -0.96 15.58
C LEU A 139 16.20 -2.43 15.53
N SER A 140 15.36 -2.89 16.46
CA SER A 140 14.82 -4.26 16.44
C SER A 140 14.00 -4.52 15.18
N ILE A 141 13.16 -3.55 14.78
CA ILE A 141 12.40 -3.64 13.53
C ILE A 141 13.31 -3.62 12.31
N LEU A 142 14.27 -2.71 12.28
CA LEU A 142 15.22 -2.60 11.17
C LEU A 142 15.95 -3.93 10.98
N SER A 143 16.44 -4.53 12.07
CA SER A 143 17.12 -5.83 12.06
C SER A 143 16.21 -6.96 11.55
N ALA A 144 14.94 -6.97 11.98
CA ALA A 144 13.97 -7.97 11.54
C ALA A 144 13.63 -7.85 10.04
N VAL A 145 13.49 -6.63 9.53
CA VAL A 145 13.20 -6.36 8.13
C VAL A 145 14.41 -6.67 7.24
N GLU A 146 15.60 -6.20 7.61
CA GLU A 146 16.83 -6.38 6.82
C GLU A 146 17.25 -7.85 6.75
N SER A 147 17.09 -8.62 7.83
CA SER A 147 17.45 -10.04 7.88
C SER A 147 16.60 -10.93 6.97
N CYS A 148 15.37 -10.52 6.64
CA CYS A 148 14.50 -11.29 5.75
C CYS A 148 15.08 -11.47 4.34
N ARG A 149 15.90 -10.51 3.87
CA ARG A 149 16.52 -10.54 2.52
C ARG A 149 18.02 -10.28 2.51
N GLY A 150 18.63 -10.04 3.68
CA GLY A 150 20.03 -9.62 3.79
C GLY A 150 20.31 -8.26 3.16
N LEU A 151 19.32 -7.36 3.14
CA LEU A 151 19.42 -6.06 2.47
C LEU A 151 19.35 -4.93 3.48
N GLN A 152 20.39 -4.09 3.51
CA GLN A 152 20.40 -2.91 4.35
C GLN A 152 19.60 -1.75 3.74
N ILE A 153 18.75 -1.13 4.56
CA ILE A 153 17.98 0.05 4.20
C ILE A 153 18.86 1.27 4.41
N LYS A 154 19.10 2.04 3.35
CA LYS A 154 19.83 3.33 3.46
C LYS A 154 18.94 4.47 3.98
N GLY A 155 17.63 4.32 3.83
CA GLY A 155 16.65 5.33 4.22
C GLY A 155 16.80 6.63 3.42
N ARG A 156 16.06 7.65 3.84
CA ARG A 156 16.22 9.03 3.39
C ARG A 156 16.34 9.85 4.66
N THR A 157 17.56 10.11 5.09
CA THR A 157 17.84 10.78 6.36
C THR A 157 17.03 12.07 6.48
N LYS A 158 16.38 12.27 7.63
CA LYS A 158 15.52 13.43 7.95
C LYS A 158 14.31 13.62 7.01
N HIS A 159 13.94 12.61 6.24
CA HIS A 159 12.72 12.66 5.45
C HIS A 159 11.51 12.58 6.38
N CYS A 160 10.70 13.63 6.43
CA CYS A 160 9.50 13.66 7.26
C CYS A 160 8.36 12.92 6.58
N LEU A 161 7.75 12.01 7.34
CA LEU A 161 6.74 11.09 6.87
C LEU A 161 5.42 11.82 6.80
N ALA A 162 4.81 11.82 5.62
CA ALA A 162 3.43 12.28 5.47
C ALA A 162 2.49 11.21 6.03
N CYS A 163 1.42 11.63 6.68
CA CYS A 163 0.32 10.75 7.06
C CYS A 163 -0.85 10.89 6.08
N ASP A 164 -1.64 9.85 5.95
CA ASP A 164 -2.74 9.89 4.98
C ASP A 164 -3.85 10.86 5.38
N PHE A 165 -4.24 10.82 6.65
CA PHE A 165 -5.19 11.73 7.28
C PHE A 165 -4.70 12.11 8.67
N TYR A 166 -4.85 13.40 8.98
CA TYR A 166 -4.58 13.95 10.29
C TYR A 166 -5.80 14.71 10.82
N LEU A 167 -6.21 14.35 12.03
CA LEU A 167 -7.30 14.99 12.77
C LEU A 167 -6.67 15.93 13.82
N PRO A 168 -6.50 17.24 13.52
CA PRO A 168 -5.76 18.17 14.37
C PRO A 168 -6.37 18.32 15.76
N ASP A 169 -7.69 18.41 15.86
CA ASP A 169 -8.40 18.61 17.13
C ASP A 169 -8.21 17.43 18.10
N HIS A 170 -7.84 16.26 17.57
CA HIS A 170 -7.71 15.01 18.33
C HIS A 170 -6.26 14.51 18.42
N ARG A 171 -5.30 15.20 17.78
CA ARG A 171 -3.91 14.74 17.58
C ARG A 171 -3.85 13.28 17.13
N LEU A 172 -4.70 12.90 16.18
CA LEU A 172 -4.84 11.52 15.69
C LEU A 172 -4.40 11.40 14.23
N ILE A 173 -3.57 10.40 13.98
CA ILE A 173 -3.13 10.01 12.63
C ILE A 173 -3.90 8.76 12.21
N ILE A 174 -4.37 8.77 10.96
CA ILE A 174 -4.99 7.62 10.31
C ILE A 174 -4.24 7.32 9.01
N GLU A 175 -3.73 6.10 8.88
CA GLU A 175 -3.12 5.57 7.65
C GLU A 175 -4.13 4.71 6.89
N PHE A 176 -4.21 4.89 5.57
CA PHE A 176 -5.13 4.20 4.69
C PHE A 176 -4.38 3.18 3.85
N ASP A 177 -4.20 2.00 4.43
CA ASP A 177 -3.33 0.96 3.91
C ASP A 177 -3.91 0.33 2.65
N GLU A 178 -3.23 0.56 1.53
CA GLU A 178 -3.48 -0.13 0.27
C GLU A 178 -2.85 -1.53 0.23
N ARG A 179 -3.31 -2.40 -0.69
CA ARG A 179 -2.79 -3.78 -0.88
C ARG A 179 -1.25 -3.88 -0.87
N GLN A 180 -0.53 -2.89 -1.41
CA GLN A 180 0.93 -2.86 -1.48
C GLN A 180 1.66 -2.69 -0.13
N HIS A 181 0.95 -2.34 0.95
CA HIS A 181 1.53 -2.27 2.30
C HIS A 181 1.61 -3.66 2.97
N PHE A 182 0.82 -4.62 2.50
CA PHE A 182 0.71 -5.95 3.10
C PHE A 182 1.74 -6.93 2.52
N THR A 183 3.00 -6.74 2.91
CA THR A 183 4.15 -7.53 2.45
C THR A 183 4.69 -8.46 3.55
N PRO A 184 5.43 -9.54 3.22
CA PRO A 184 6.09 -10.36 4.24
C PRO A 184 7.05 -9.56 5.15
N LEU A 185 7.68 -8.52 4.61
CA LEU A 185 8.56 -7.61 5.35
C LEU A 185 7.78 -6.76 6.36
N ARG A 186 6.55 -6.35 6.02
CA ARG A 186 5.66 -5.68 6.97
C ARG A 186 5.24 -6.61 8.11
N ALA A 187 4.97 -7.89 7.82
CA ALA A 187 4.72 -8.88 8.87
C ALA A 187 5.91 -9.04 9.82
N ALA A 188 7.14 -9.14 9.27
CA ALA A 188 8.36 -9.21 10.07
C ALA A 188 8.54 -7.97 10.96
N ALA A 189 8.28 -6.77 10.41
CA ALA A 189 8.31 -5.54 11.18
C ALA A 189 7.31 -5.56 12.34
N LEU A 190 6.04 -5.88 12.09
CA LEU A 190 4.97 -5.93 13.10
C LEU A 190 5.29 -6.94 14.22
N ARG A 191 5.91 -8.07 13.91
CA ARG A 191 6.35 -9.06 14.91
C ARG A 191 7.44 -8.54 15.82
N ALA A 192 8.30 -7.66 15.31
CA ALA A 192 9.35 -7.01 16.07
C ALA A 192 8.85 -5.84 16.94
N TYR A 193 7.55 -5.53 16.93
CA TYR A 193 7.02 -4.43 17.73
C TYR A 193 7.14 -4.73 19.23
N PRO A 194 7.39 -3.70 20.07
CA PRO A 194 7.41 -3.87 21.51
C PRO A 194 6.10 -4.48 22.02
N ARG A 195 6.19 -5.47 22.92
CA ARG A 195 5.02 -6.21 23.41
C ARG A 195 3.95 -5.34 24.07
N ARG A 196 4.35 -4.22 24.68
CA ARG A 196 3.47 -3.28 25.40
C ARG A 196 3.11 -2.05 24.57
N LEU A 197 3.44 -2.03 23.27
CA LEU A 197 3.06 -0.92 22.40
C LEU A 197 1.54 -0.91 22.21
N ARG A 198 0.93 0.20 22.58
CA ARG A 198 -0.49 0.45 22.32
C ARG A 198 -0.68 0.87 20.87
N LEU A 199 -1.53 0.16 20.14
CA LEU A 199 -1.81 0.39 18.72
C LEU A 199 -3.28 0.77 18.52
N GLY A 200 -3.55 1.61 17.51
CA GLY A 200 -4.91 1.95 17.08
C GLY A 200 -5.49 0.95 16.07
N PHE A 201 -4.84 -0.20 15.88
CA PHE A 201 -5.25 -1.26 14.97
C PHE A 201 -4.89 -2.65 15.53
N ASP A 202 -5.53 -3.68 15.01
CA ASP A 202 -5.27 -5.08 15.38
C ASP A 202 -3.98 -5.57 14.70
N LYS A 203 -2.90 -5.66 15.48
CA LYS A 203 -1.58 -6.09 15.00
C LYS A 203 -1.61 -7.49 14.40
N GLU A 204 -2.30 -8.44 15.05
CA GLU A 204 -2.31 -9.84 14.62
C GLU A 204 -3.10 -9.98 13.32
N ARG A 205 -4.20 -9.23 13.18
CA ARG A 205 -4.92 -9.12 11.91
C ARG A 205 -4.04 -8.55 10.79
N TRP A 206 -3.28 -7.50 11.05
CA TRP A 206 -2.39 -6.93 10.03
C TRP A 206 -1.26 -7.90 9.63
N ILE A 207 -0.73 -8.67 10.57
CA ILE A 207 0.21 -9.76 10.29
C ILE A 207 -0.44 -10.80 9.38
N ALA A 208 -1.64 -11.29 9.73
CA ALA A 208 -2.37 -12.25 8.91
C ALA A 208 -2.65 -11.73 7.49
N LEU A 209 -3.06 -10.46 7.35
CA LEU A 209 -3.24 -9.84 6.03
C LEU A 209 -1.94 -9.82 5.22
N CYS A 210 -0.79 -9.53 5.84
CA CYS A 210 0.50 -9.58 5.16
C CYS A 210 0.86 -11.00 4.68
N GLU A 211 0.51 -12.03 5.46
CA GLU A 211 0.76 -13.44 5.13
C GLU A 211 -0.18 -14.00 4.08
N GLU A 212 -1.41 -13.48 4.01
CA GLU A 212 -2.38 -13.83 2.98
C GLU A 212 -2.08 -13.10 1.66
N ILE A 213 -1.91 -11.77 1.73
CA ILE A 213 -1.76 -10.91 0.56
C ILE A 213 -0.40 -11.09 -0.10
N ARG A 214 0.66 -11.18 0.72
CA ARG A 214 2.07 -11.34 0.29
C ARG A 214 2.44 -10.42 -0.88
N ALA A 215 2.03 -9.15 -0.80
CA ALA A 215 2.37 -8.18 -1.84
C ALA A 215 3.89 -7.98 -1.92
N GLY A 216 4.36 -7.52 -3.09
CA GLY A 216 5.77 -7.22 -3.29
C GLY A 216 5.99 -6.19 -4.39
N ASP A 217 6.84 -5.19 -4.12
CA ASP A 217 7.35 -4.22 -5.08
C ASP A 217 8.83 -3.87 -4.79
N ASN A 218 9.74 -4.77 -5.15
CA ASN A 218 11.19 -4.62 -4.94
C ASN A 218 11.87 -3.63 -5.91
N SER A 219 11.20 -2.57 -6.37
CA SER A 219 11.86 -1.50 -7.17
C SER A 219 11.59 -0.11 -6.61
N PRO A 220 12.62 0.58 -6.06
CA PRO A 220 14.01 0.13 -5.88
C PRO A 220 14.16 -1.12 -4.99
N ILE A 221 15.33 -1.77 -5.03
CA ILE A 221 15.59 -3.13 -4.49
C ILE A 221 15.10 -3.36 -3.05
N TYR A 222 15.20 -2.32 -2.21
CA TYR A 222 14.84 -2.32 -0.79
C TYR A 222 13.51 -1.59 -0.49
N ARG A 223 12.66 -1.35 -1.51
CA ARG A 223 11.46 -0.50 -1.37
C ARG A 223 10.45 -1.03 -0.36
N ASP A 224 10.24 -2.33 -0.32
CA ASP A 224 9.29 -2.93 0.60
C ASP A 224 9.84 -2.93 2.03
N GLU A 225 11.15 -3.09 2.19
CA GLU A 225 11.86 -2.94 3.46
C GLU A 225 11.69 -1.50 3.98
N GLN A 226 11.97 -0.53 3.12
CA GLN A 226 11.81 0.89 3.43
C GLN A 226 10.36 1.22 3.80
N ARG A 227 9.37 0.69 3.07
CA ARG A 227 7.95 0.90 3.35
C ARG A 227 7.58 0.32 4.72
N ALA A 228 7.93 -0.94 4.97
CA ALA A 228 7.66 -1.61 6.24
C ALA A 228 8.29 -0.88 7.43
N PHE A 229 9.52 -0.38 7.26
CA PHE A 229 10.21 0.41 8.27
C PHE A 229 9.55 1.78 8.50
N TYR A 230 9.19 2.51 7.45
CA TYR A 230 8.56 3.83 7.56
C TYR A 230 7.18 3.77 8.21
N ASP A 231 6.40 2.75 7.85
CA ASP A 231 5.13 2.48 8.52
C ASP A 231 5.33 2.22 10.02
N SER A 232 6.42 1.55 10.39
CA SER A 232 6.75 1.31 11.80
C SER A 232 7.23 2.55 12.55
N ILE A 233 7.92 3.47 11.87
CA ILE A 233 8.26 4.77 12.45
C ILE A 233 6.97 5.50 12.84
N ARG A 234 5.96 5.54 11.96
CA ARG A 234 4.68 6.20 12.28
C ARG A 234 4.02 5.57 13.50
N ASP A 235 3.90 4.25 13.50
CA ASP A 235 3.20 3.53 14.56
C ASP A 235 3.86 3.66 15.94
N ILE A 236 5.21 3.76 15.99
CA ILE A 236 5.97 3.81 17.24
C ILE A 236 6.26 5.24 17.68
N MET A 237 6.64 6.11 16.76
CA MET A 237 7.12 7.45 17.11
C MET A 237 5.98 8.43 17.29
N ALA A 238 4.86 8.28 16.58
CA ALA A 238 3.73 9.21 16.75
C ALA A 238 3.22 9.23 18.22
N PRO A 239 2.97 8.08 18.89
CA PRO A 239 2.60 8.11 20.30
C PRO A 239 3.64 8.77 21.21
N LYS A 240 4.94 8.55 20.93
CA LYS A 240 6.04 9.17 21.68
C LYS A 240 6.11 10.70 21.49
N LEU A 241 5.54 11.22 20.41
CA LEU A 241 5.43 12.65 20.09
C LEU A 241 4.09 13.27 20.56
N GLY A 242 3.33 12.54 21.38
CA GLY A 242 2.06 13.00 21.93
C GLY A 242 0.88 12.93 20.95
N PHE A 243 0.99 12.14 19.88
CA PHE A 243 -0.18 11.74 19.11
C PHE A 243 -0.90 10.59 19.81
N LYS A 244 -2.18 10.39 19.50
CA LYS A 244 -2.88 9.15 19.85
C LYS A 244 -2.29 7.97 19.06
N PRO A 245 -2.49 6.71 19.52
CA PRO A 245 -2.09 5.53 18.75
C PRO A 245 -2.57 5.60 17.30
N VAL A 246 -1.66 5.38 16.35
CA VAL A 246 -1.97 5.44 14.92
C VAL A 246 -3.06 4.43 14.58
N VAL A 247 -4.10 4.89 13.90
CA VAL A 247 -5.14 4.01 13.35
C VAL A 247 -4.74 3.62 11.94
N ARG A 248 -4.87 2.33 11.62
CA ARG A 248 -4.70 1.82 10.27
C ARG A 248 -6.02 1.29 9.76
N VAL A 249 -6.37 1.63 8.53
CA VAL A 249 -7.57 1.15 7.84
C VAL A 249 -7.15 0.47 6.56
N PHE A 250 -7.50 -0.80 6.38
CA PHE A 250 -7.26 -1.48 5.11
C PHE A 250 -8.29 -0.99 4.08
N GLU A 251 -7.82 -0.46 2.95
CA GLU A 251 -8.68 0.16 1.93
C GLU A 251 -9.79 -0.76 1.40
N SER A 252 -9.57 -2.08 1.45
CA SER A 252 -10.50 -3.08 0.91
C SER A 252 -11.48 -3.61 1.96
N ASP A 253 -11.43 -3.13 3.20
CA ASP A 253 -12.39 -3.53 4.23
C ASP A 253 -13.79 -3.01 3.97
N VAL A 254 -13.88 -1.81 3.39
CA VAL A 254 -15.12 -1.10 3.11
C VAL A 254 -14.99 -0.42 1.76
N LEU A 255 -16.02 -0.57 0.93
CA LEU A 255 -16.19 0.26 -0.27
C LEU A 255 -16.75 1.62 0.18
N TRP A 256 -15.90 2.49 0.72
CA TRP A 256 -16.30 3.77 1.33
C TRP A 256 -17.10 4.67 0.39
N GLU A 257 -16.93 4.51 -0.92
CA GLU A 257 -17.64 5.22 -1.97
C GLU A 257 -19.08 4.71 -2.21
N GLN A 258 -19.44 3.55 -1.65
CA GLN A 258 -20.76 2.91 -1.81
C GLN A 258 -21.46 2.69 -0.47
N GLU A 259 -20.72 2.33 0.58
CA GLU A 259 -21.27 1.94 1.88
C GLU A 259 -20.59 2.66 3.06
N PRO A 260 -20.45 4.01 3.03
CA PRO A 260 -19.61 4.75 3.97
C PRO A 260 -19.98 4.56 5.44
N THR A 261 -21.25 4.32 5.75
CA THR A 261 -21.77 4.20 7.13
C THR A 261 -22.74 3.03 7.33
N LEU A 262 -23.01 2.26 6.28
CA LEU A 262 -24.03 1.21 6.28
C LEU A 262 -23.46 -0.17 6.63
N SER A 263 -22.19 -0.43 6.31
CA SER A 263 -21.59 -1.74 6.56
C SER A 263 -21.19 -1.90 8.04
N ARG A 264 -21.34 -3.13 8.57
CA ARG A 264 -20.89 -3.48 9.93
C ARG A 264 -19.40 -3.20 10.14
N LYS A 265 -18.58 -3.38 9.09
CA LYS A 265 -17.14 -3.11 9.11
C LYS A 265 -16.86 -1.60 9.20
N ALA A 266 -17.54 -0.78 8.41
CA ALA A 266 -17.41 0.68 8.50
C ALA A 266 -17.74 1.18 9.90
N LEU A 267 -18.88 0.72 10.46
CA LEU A 267 -19.28 1.09 11.81
C LEU A 267 -18.27 0.64 12.87
N ALA A 268 -17.67 -0.55 12.73
CA ALA A 268 -16.65 -1.02 13.65
C ALA A 268 -15.38 -0.13 13.61
N ILE A 269 -14.91 0.23 12.42
CA ILE A 269 -13.76 1.13 12.22
C ILE A 269 -14.05 2.52 12.81
N LEU A 270 -15.22 3.09 12.53
CA LEU A 270 -15.55 4.42 13.06
C LEU A 270 -15.72 4.41 14.59
N ARG A 271 -16.24 3.31 15.16
CA ARG A 271 -16.32 3.13 16.62
C ARG A 271 -14.93 3.01 17.26
N SER A 272 -13.97 2.35 16.62
CA SER A 272 -12.62 2.26 17.17
C SER A 272 -11.91 3.62 17.14
N ILE A 273 -12.16 4.43 16.12
CA ILE A 273 -11.68 5.83 16.05
C ILE A 273 -12.30 6.66 17.17
N ASP A 274 -13.63 6.58 17.34
CA ASP A 274 -14.35 7.26 18.44
C ASP A 274 -13.80 6.91 19.82
N ALA A 275 -13.51 5.63 20.06
CA ALA A 275 -12.97 5.17 21.33
C ALA A 275 -11.61 5.83 21.63
N LEU A 276 -10.70 5.85 20.65
CA LEU A 276 -9.40 6.51 20.80
C LEU A 276 -9.52 8.01 21.02
N ILE A 277 -10.45 8.67 20.35
CA ILE A 277 -10.70 10.11 20.55
C ILE A 277 -11.12 10.40 21.99
N ARG A 278 -12.03 9.58 22.55
CA ARG A 278 -12.61 9.78 23.88
C ARG A 278 -11.67 9.45 25.03
N GLU A 279 -10.67 8.61 24.81
CA GLU A 279 -9.64 8.34 25.80
C GLU A 279 -8.80 9.59 26.03
N ARG A 280 -8.82 10.08 27.27
CA ARG A 280 -8.01 11.23 27.72
C ARG A 280 -6.57 10.81 27.97
#